data_AF-A0A8J5W4G9-F1
#
_entry.id   AF-A0A8J5W4G9-F1
#
_cell.length_a   1.000
_cell.length_b   1.000
_cell.length_c   1.000
_cell.angle_alpha   90.00
_cell.angle_beta   90.00
_cell.angle_gamma   90.00
#
_symmetry.space_group_name_H-M   'P 1'
#
loop_
_entity.id
_entity.type
_entity.pdbx_description
1 polymer ?
#
loop_
_entity_poly.entity_id
_entity_poly.type
_entity_poly.pdbx_seq_one_letter_code
_entity_poly.pdbx_strand_id
1 'polypeptide(L)'
;MDFQVVVLAGGTSEKLSPLVSKDVPKALLPVANRPVLSYVLDLLEASDLKDIIVVVEGQEAARLVGAWASSAYLDRLLVEVVAVPEDIGTAGALRAISRRLTANDVLVISGDLVTDVLPGSVAATHRRNGAAVTALLCSVPVSGPSDAASSGGKDKAKKPARLNIVGLDITRQFLLHIVSGTDVEKDVRVNKKKVRAVGEMEIRSDLMDAHLYAFKRTTLQDILEEKEAYRSIRLEVLPYLVRSQLRSSPSSGEGTTADEIGNATVPFNSHLQYLSQHRILAPSAFKKDLLSTGGTYRCCVYIASKNKYCHRLNSIQAYCDINRDVVGDASHLSSYSFSAQNNIIHPSSVLGSKTTIGPQCMLAEGSQLGDKCSVKRSVIGRHCRIGSNVKVIFHDATLLASYFHLLSLEIKVTFWFEFFYSIIFLCYTCYRLSTLL
;
A
#
# COMPACT_ATOMS: atom_id res chain seq x y z
N MET A 1 23.56 -6.41 -5.10
CA MET A 1 22.22 -6.84 -5.58
C MET A 1 21.95 -6.12 -6.90
N ASP A 2 21.27 -6.76 -7.86
CA ASP A 2 20.93 -6.15 -9.17
C ASP A 2 19.64 -5.30 -9.12
N PHE A 3 19.13 -5.00 -7.93
CA PHE A 3 17.91 -4.22 -7.72
C PHE A 3 18.24 -2.82 -7.22
N GLN A 4 17.61 -1.83 -7.83
CA GLN A 4 17.57 -0.47 -7.30
C GLN A 4 16.24 -0.22 -6.60
N VAL A 5 16.27 0.35 -5.41
CA VAL A 5 15.07 0.58 -4.60
C VAL A 5 14.56 2.00 -4.80
N VAL A 6 13.27 2.11 -5.10
CA VAL A 6 12.55 3.36 -5.20
C VAL A 6 11.41 3.35 -4.20
N VAL A 7 11.40 4.32 -3.29
CA VAL A 7 10.30 4.53 -2.35
C VAL A 7 9.46 5.72 -2.82
N LEU A 8 8.20 5.47 -3.15
CA LEU A 8 7.24 6.50 -3.54
C LEU A 8 6.61 7.11 -2.28
N ALA A 9 7.08 8.29 -1.92
CA ALA A 9 6.55 9.10 -0.83
C ALA A 9 5.61 10.22 -1.33
N GLY A 10 5.16 10.13 -2.59
CA GLY A 10 4.14 10.98 -3.21
C GLY A 10 2.71 10.57 -2.84
N GLY A 11 1.80 11.53 -2.87
CA GLY A 11 0.36 11.32 -2.68
C GLY A 11 -0.25 12.29 -1.68
N THR A 12 -0.62 13.48 -2.16
CA THR A 12 -1.68 14.30 -1.55
C THR A 12 -2.98 13.50 -1.60
N SER A 13 -3.34 12.85 -0.49
CA SER A 13 -4.61 12.14 -0.39
C SER A 13 -5.62 13.07 0.27
N GLU A 14 -6.59 13.58 -0.51
CA GLU A 14 -7.75 14.31 0.04
C GLU A 14 -8.44 13.49 1.15
N LYS A 15 -8.41 12.16 1.03
CA LYS A 15 -8.93 11.19 2.01
C LYS A 15 -8.24 11.21 3.37
N LEU A 16 -7.07 11.83 3.45
CA LEU A 16 -6.29 12.01 4.67
C LEU A 16 -6.30 13.47 5.14
N SER A 17 -7.06 14.35 4.50
CA SER A 17 -7.34 15.67 5.07
C SER A 17 -8.22 15.49 6.32
N PRO A 18 -7.85 16.06 7.50
CA PRO A 18 -6.86 17.12 7.72
C PRO A 18 -5.47 16.67 8.23
N LEU A 19 -5.19 15.37 8.29
CA LEU A 19 -3.90 14.84 8.78
C LEU A 19 -2.73 15.23 7.86
N VAL A 20 -2.94 15.26 6.55
CA VAL A 20 -1.90 15.71 5.61
C VAL A 20 -2.02 17.23 5.42
N SER A 21 -0.96 17.95 5.72
CA SER A 21 -0.84 19.40 5.48
C SER A 21 0.45 19.71 4.72
N LYS A 22 0.63 20.96 4.31
CA LYS A 22 1.90 21.40 3.69
C LYS A 22 3.09 21.26 4.63
N ASP A 23 2.85 21.35 5.93
CA ASP A 23 3.87 21.28 6.97
C ASP A 23 4.21 19.84 7.38
N VAL A 24 3.27 18.90 7.19
CA VAL A 24 3.45 17.48 7.54
C VAL A 24 3.12 16.63 6.32
N PRO A 25 4.13 16.25 5.51
CA PRO A 25 3.91 15.38 4.37
C PRO A 25 3.45 14.00 4.84
N LYS A 26 2.68 13.30 3.98
CA LYS A 26 2.12 11.98 4.29
C LYS A 26 3.16 10.98 4.80
N ALA A 27 4.36 10.99 4.22
CA ALA A 27 5.47 10.12 4.60
C ALA A 27 5.97 10.33 6.04
N LEU A 28 5.74 11.53 6.62
CA LEU A 28 6.12 11.87 7.99
C LEU A 28 4.96 11.77 8.99
N LEU A 29 3.79 11.28 8.57
CA LEU A 29 2.67 11.07 9.49
C LEU A 29 3.06 10.09 10.60
N PRO A 30 2.80 10.43 11.87
CA PRO A 30 3.20 9.59 12.99
C PRO A 30 2.25 8.39 13.14
N VAL A 31 2.76 7.18 12.97
CA VAL A 31 2.10 5.92 13.32
C VAL A 31 2.85 5.33 14.50
N ALA A 32 2.17 5.12 15.63
CA ALA A 32 2.77 4.75 16.91
C ALA A 32 3.98 5.65 17.26
N ASN A 33 3.82 6.97 17.08
CA ASN A 33 4.86 7.99 17.32
C ASN A 33 6.15 7.86 16.49
N ARG A 34 6.09 7.12 15.37
CA ARG A 34 7.17 7.03 14.37
C ARG A 34 6.64 7.45 13.01
N PRO A 35 7.40 8.17 12.18
CA PRO A 35 7.00 8.48 10.80
C PRO A 35 6.64 7.22 10.01
N VAL A 36 5.56 7.24 9.22
CA VAL A 36 5.16 6.05 8.43
C VAL A 36 6.26 5.57 7.49
N LEU A 37 7.08 6.49 6.95
CA LEU A 37 8.23 6.15 6.11
C LEU A 37 9.28 5.31 6.86
N SER A 38 9.39 5.43 8.18
CA SER A 38 10.36 4.64 8.96
C SER A 38 10.11 3.15 8.88
N TYR A 39 8.84 2.71 8.80
CA TYR A 39 8.51 1.29 8.68
C TYR A 39 9.04 0.69 7.36
N VAL A 40 9.03 1.48 6.28
CA VAL A 40 9.57 1.06 4.99
C VAL A 40 11.09 1.06 5.01
N LEU A 41 11.71 2.10 5.58
CA LEU A 41 13.17 2.19 5.66
C LEU A 41 13.77 1.13 6.56
N ASP A 42 13.17 0.84 7.72
CA ASP A 42 13.59 -0.25 8.61
C ASP A 42 13.48 -1.62 7.92
N LEU A 43 12.43 -1.82 7.11
CA LEU A 43 12.23 -3.04 6.34
C LEU A 43 13.31 -3.22 5.26
N LEU A 44 13.75 -2.13 4.65
CA LEU A 44 14.84 -2.10 3.68
C LEU A 44 16.20 -2.32 4.35
N GLU A 45 16.44 -1.70 5.51
CA GLU A 45 17.62 -1.93 6.36
C GLU A 45 17.72 -3.41 6.76
N ALA A 46 16.63 -4.00 7.24
CA ALA A 46 16.56 -5.43 7.59
C ALA A 46 16.76 -6.37 6.38
N SER A 47 16.59 -5.86 5.16
CA SER A 47 16.82 -6.60 3.92
C SER A 47 18.20 -6.33 3.29
N ASP A 48 19.09 -5.59 3.99
CA ASP A 48 20.41 -5.15 3.52
C ASP A 48 20.35 -4.35 2.20
N LEU A 49 19.25 -3.62 1.99
CA LEU A 49 19.04 -2.73 0.84
C LEU A 49 19.38 -1.29 1.24
N LYS A 50 20.64 -0.91 1.03
CA LYS A 50 21.20 0.36 1.52
C LYS A 50 21.00 1.55 0.59
N ASP A 51 20.98 1.32 -0.72
CA ASP A 51 20.85 2.38 -1.73
C ASP A 51 19.38 2.61 -2.09
N ILE A 52 18.82 3.73 -1.63
CA ILE A 52 17.38 4.00 -1.69
C ILE A 52 17.13 5.38 -2.31
N ILE A 53 16.29 5.42 -3.34
CA ILE A 53 15.78 6.67 -3.91
C ILE A 53 14.38 6.91 -3.39
N VAL A 54 14.18 7.96 -2.59
CA VAL A 54 12.86 8.38 -2.09
C VAL A 54 12.33 9.49 -2.98
N VAL A 55 11.23 9.25 -3.67
CA VAL A 55 10.57 10.23 -4.55
C VAL A 55 9.43 10.89 -3.80
N VAL A 56 9.51 12.21 -3.63
CA VAL A 56 8.55 13.01 -2.86
C VAL A 56 7.91 14.05 -3.76
N GLU A 57 6.59 14.16 -3.71
CA GLU A 57 5.84 15.21 -4.40
C GLU A 57 5.95 16.53 -3.62
N GLY A 58 6.40 17.59 -4.29
CA GLY A 58 6.59 18.92 -3.71
C GLY A 58 7.99 19.14 -3.13
N GLN A 59 8.57 20.32 -3.42
CA GLN A 59 9.93 20.68 -2.97
C GLN A 59 10.05 20.79 -1.44
N GLU A 60 9.06 21.41 -0.80
CA GLU A 60 9.09 21.61 0.66
C GLU A 60 8.96 20.28 1.41
N ALA A 61 8.04 19.41 0.95
CA ALA A 61 7.90 18.05 1.47
C ALA A 61 9.20 17.25 1.32
N ALA A 62 9.87 17.34 0.16
CA ALA A 62 11.14 16.68 -0.09
C ALA A 62 12.24 17.19 0.87
N ARG A 63 12.28 18.49 1.15
CA ARG A 63 13.24 19.09 2.11
C ARG A 63 13.03 18.53 3.53
N LEU A 64 11.78 18.46 3.99
CA LEU A 64 11.44 17.90 5.30
C LEU A 64 11.78 16.42 5.40
N VAL A 65 11.41 15.63 4.38
CA VAL A 65 11.71 14.19 4.32
C VAL A 65 13.22 13.95 4.27
N GLY A 66 13.96 14.72 3.49
CA GLY A 66 15.42 14.63 3.39
C GLY A 66 16.14 14.97 4.69
N ALA A 67 15.73 16.04 5.37
CA ALA A 67 16.30 16.42 6.66
C ALA A 67 16.02 15.35 7.74
N TRP A 68 14.80 14.81 7.76
CA TRP A 68 14.44 13.72 8.65
C TRP A 68 15.21 12.43 8.34
N ALA A 69 15.27 12.00 7.08
CA ALA A 69 15.94 10.76 6.69
C ALA A 69 17.45 10.81 7.00
N SER A 70 18.08 11.94 6.71
CA SER A 70 19.52 12.15 6.96
C SER A 70 19.86 12.13 8.46
N SER A 71 18.98 12.66 9.32
CA SER A 71 19.18 12.65 10.77
C SER A 71 18.83 11.30 11.40
N ALA A 72 17.79 10.61 10.90
CA ALA A 72 17.32 9.36 11.46
C ALA A 72 18.18 8.15 11.05
N TYR A 73 18.66 8.08 9.81
CA TYR A 73 19.35 6.89 9.26
C TYR A 73 20.82 7.16 8.90
N LEU A 74 21.45 8.14 9.55
CA LEU A 74 22.87 8.47 9.38
C LEU A 74 23.73 7.20 9.46
N ASP A 75 24.59 7.00 8.48
CA ASP A 75 25.52 5.86 8.32
C ASP A 75 24.89 4.45 8.21
N ARG A 76 23.54 4.35 8.20
CA ARG A 76 22.81 3.07 8.12
C ARG A 76 22.25 2.82 6.72
N LEU A 77 21.69 3.86 6.08
CA LEU A 77 21.12 3.81 4.74
C LEU A 77 21.58 5.00 3.89
N LEU A 78 21.83 4.77 2.60
CA LEU A 78 22.06 5.82 1.62
C LEU A 78 20.72 6.24 1.01
N VAL A 79 20.10 7.26 1.60
CA VAL A 79 18.79 7.76 1.19
C VAL A 79 18.96 9.01 0.31
N GLU A 80 18.72 8.87 -0.99
CA GLU A 80 18.65 9.99 -1.93
C GLU A 80 17.20 10.46 -2.05
N VAL A 81 16.92 11.71 -1.67
CA VAL A 81 15.57 12.27 -1.80
C VAL A 81 15.46 13.10 -3.09
N VAL A 82 14.47 12.76 -3.92
CA VAL A 82 14.20 13.44 -5.19
C VAL A 82 12.82 14.08 -5.13
N ALA A 83 12.82 15.41 -5.30
CA ALA A 83 11.59 16.19 -5.40
C ALA A 83 11.01 16.12 -6.81
N VAL A 84 9.72 15.86 -6.91
CA VAL A 84 8.96 15.87 -8.17
C VAL A 84 7.79 16.85 -8.09
N PRO A 85 7.29 17.38 -9.23
CA PRO A 85 6.13 18.27 -9.22
C PRO A 85 4.90 17.60 -8.58
N GLU A 86 4.03 18.42 -8.00
CA GLU A 86 2.76 17.95 -7.42
C GLU A 86 1.81 17.44 -8.54
N ASP A 87 0.88 16.56 -8.18
CA ASP A 87 -0.18 16.01 -9.06
C ASP A 87 0.27 15.19 -10.28
N ILE A 88 1.53 14.78 -10.36
CA ILE A 88 2.03 13.92 -11.46
C ILE A 88 1.64 12.44 -11.29
N GLY A 89 1.32 12.03 -10.05
CA GLY A 89 1.00 10.66 -9.68
C GLY A 89 2.20 9.71 -9.68
N THR A 90 1.98 8.49 -9.17
CA THR A 90 3.03 7.46 -8.99
C THR A 90 3.79 7.08 -10.26
N ALA A 91 3.12 7.00 -11.42
CA ALA A 91 3.78 6.68 -12.68
C ALA A 91 4.57 7.88 -13.23
N GLY A 92 4.06 9.10 -13.05
CA GLY A 92 4.80 10.33 -13.36
C GLY A 92 6.04 10.50 -12.50
N ALA A 93 5.94 10.17 -11.20
CA ALA A 93 7.06 10.17 -10.27
C ALA A 93 8.17 9.19 -10.71
N LEU A 94 7.82 7.97 -11.14
CA LEU A 94 8.79 7.04 -11.72
C LEU A 94 9.38 7.54 -13.05
N ARG A 95 8.57 8.18 -13.89
CA ARG A 95 9.04 8.75 -15.16
C ARG A 95 10.07 9.85 -14.93
N ALA A 96 9.90 10.68 -13.91
CA ALA A 96 10.85 11.74 -13.55
C ALA A 96 12.23 11.19 -13.15
N ILE A 97 12.29 10.01 -12.53
CA ILE A 97 13.53 9.36 -12.10
C ILE A 97 14.07 8.32 -13.09
N SER A 98 13.39 8.08 -14.21
CA SER A 98 13.71 6.97 -15.13
C SER A 98 15.17 6.97 -15.61
N ARG A 99 15.75 8.17 -15.77
CA ARG A 99 17.16 8.38 -16.17
C ARG A 99 18.18 8.10 -15.06
N ARG A 100 17.75 8.10 -13.79
CA ARG A 100 18.59 7.75 -12.63
C ARG A 100 18.58 6.25 -12.35
N LEU A 101 17.71 5.50 -13.01
CA LEU A 101 17.60 4.05 -12.84
C LEU A 101 18.67 3.35 -13.67
N THR A 102 19.70 2.80 -13.01
CA THR A 102 20.84 2.15 -13.67
C THR A 102 20.80 0.62 -13.58
N ALA A 103 20.16 0.09 -12.55
CA ALA A 103 20.08 -1.35 -12.31
C ALA A 103 19.17 -2.08 -13.33
N ASN A 104 19.31 -3.40 -13.44
CA ASN A 104 18.48 -4.20 -14.36
C ASN A 104 17.05 -4.34 -13.87
N ASP A 105 16.87 -4.49 -12.56
CA ASP A 105 15.57 -4.61 -11.92
C ASP A 105 15.36 -3.45 -10.94
N VAL A 106 14.11 -3.03 -10.79
CA VAL A 106 13.71 -1.89 -9.97
C VAL A 106 12.64 -2.35 -8.98
N LEU A 107 12.89 -2.12 -7.70
CA LEU A 107 11.96 -2.43 -6.63
C LEU A 107 11.26 -1.14 -6.19
N VAL A 108 9.97 -1.03 -6.48
CA VAL A 108 9.14 0.14 -6.18
C VAL A 108 8.28 -0.16 -4.95
N ILE A 109 8.40 0.66 -3.91
CA ILE A 109 7.67 0.49 -2.64
C ILE A 109 6.93 1.78 -2.32
N SER A 110 5.68 1.68 -1.86
CA SER A 110 4.94 2.82 -1.35
C SER A 110 5.45 3.23 0.03
N GLY A 111 5.74 4.51 0.25
CA GLY A 111 6.15 5.07 1.54
C GLY A 111 5.04 5.08 2.60
N ASP A 112 3.81 4.72 2.23
CA ASP A 112 2.63 4.59 3.11
C ASP A 112 2.32 3.15 3.53
N LEU A 113 3.22 2.20 3.21
CA LEU A 113 3.07 0.78 3.49
C LEU A 113 3.67 0.40 4.85
N VAL A 114 2.86 -0.22 5.70
CA VAL A 114 3.32 -0.84 6.95
C VAL A 114 3.19 -2.36 6.79
N THR A 115 4.33 -3.06 6.74
CA THR A 115 4.35 -4.51 6.53
C THR A 115 5.57 -5.17 7.16
N ASP A 116 5.43 -6.47 7.48
CA ASP A 116 6.52 -7.36 7.89
C ASP A 116 6.96 -8.35 6.78
N VAL A 117 6.49 -8.12 5.56
CA VAL A 117 6.87 -8.90 4.38
C VAL A 117 8.18 -8.34 3.82
N LEU A 118 9.24 -9.15 3.90
CA LEU A 118 10.55 -8.77 3.37
C LEU A 118 10.49 -8.54 1.84
N PRO A 119 10.93 -7.38 1.33
CA PRO A 119 10.97 -7.11 -0.10
C PRO A 119 11.85 -8.10 -0.88
N GLY A 120 12.86 -8.68 -0.21
CA GLY A 120 13.69 -9.75 -0.77
C GLY A 120 12.89 -10.97 -1.24
N SER A 121 11.77 -11.31 -0.59
CA SER A 121 10.89 -12.41 -1.03
C SER A 121 10.21 -12.10 -2.36
N VAL A 122 9.79 -10.85 -2.56
CA VAL A 122 9.17 -10.40 -3.82
C VAL A 122 10.20 -10.36 -4.95
N ALA A 123 11.40 -9.85 -4.65
CA ALA A 123 12.53 -9.85 -5.57
C ALA A 123 12.95 -11.28 -5.98
N ALA A 124 12.97 -12.23 -5.03
CA ALA A 124 13.27 -13.63 -5.33
C ALA A 124 12.24 -14.25 -6.28
N THR A 125 10.94 -14.03 -6.06
CA THR A 125 9.88 -14.48 -6.99
C THR A 125 10.02 -13.83 -8.37
N HIS A 126 10.37 -12.55 -8.42
CA HIS A 126 10.61 -11.83 -9.67
C HIS A 126 11.72 -12.47 -10.51
N ARG A 127 12.88 -12.74 -9.90
CA ARG A 127 14.01 -13.39 -10.57
C ARG A 127 13.68 -14.82 -10.99
N ARG A 128 13.04 -15.60 -10.10
CA ARG A 128 12.71 -17.00 -10.35
C ARG A 128 11.84 -17.18 -11.59
N ASN A 129 10.89 -16.27 -11.80
CA ASN A 129 9.93 -16.36 -12.89
C ASN A 129 10.36 -15.59 -14.15
N GLY A 130 11.44 -14.80 -14.07
CA GLY A 130 11.85 -13.88 -15.13
C GLY A 130 10.70 -12.94 -15.51
N ALA A 131 10.01 -12.41 -14.50
CA ALA A 131 8.80 -11.63 -14.68
C ALA A 131 9.11 -10.23 -15.23
N ALA A 132 8.19 -9.67 -16.00
CA ALA A 132 8.19 -8.24 -16.33
C ALA A 132 7.81 -7.39 -15.10
N VAL A 133 6.87 -7.88 -14.30
CA VAL A 133 6.45 -7.29 -13.03
C VAL A 133 6.06 -8.38 -12.04
N THR A 134 6.42 -8.20 -10.77
CA THR A 134 5.92 -8.99 -9.65
C THR A 134 5.27 -8.07 -8.64
N ALA A 135 3.99 -8.28 -8.32
CA ALA A 135 3.24 -7.49 -7.35
C ALA A 135 3.07 -8.21 -6.01
N LEU A 136 3.20 -7.49 -4.90
CA LEU A 136 2.84 -7.99 -3.57
C LEU A 136 1.33 -7.82 -3.34
N LEU A 137 0.65 -8.94 -3.11
CA LEU A 137 -0.74 -8.98 -2.69
C LEU A 137 -0.84 -9.45 -1.25
N CYS A 138 -1.63 -8.76 -0.44
CA CYS A 138 -1.87 -9.06 0.96
C CYS A 138 -3.36 -9.32 1.20
N SER A 139 -3.70 -10.09 2.23
CA SER A 139 -5.10 -10.16 2.67
C SER A 139 -5.55 -8.79 3.17
N VAL A 140 -6.79 -8.41 2.83
CA VAL A 140 -7.39 -7.18 3.35
C VAL A 140 -7.45 -7.30 4.88
N PRO A 141 -6.81 -6.40 5.65
CA PRO A 141 -6.90 -6.43 7.09
C PRO A 141 -8.36 -6.22 7.49
N VAL A 142 -8.81 -7.01 8.47
CA VAL A 142 -10.14 -6.85 9.04
C VAL A 142 -10.11 -5.56 9.85
N SER A 143 -10.47 -4.45 9.22
CA SER A 143 -10.82 -3.22 9.94
C SER A 143 -11.84 -3.58 11.01
N GLY A 144 -11.68 -3.04 12.22
CA GLY A 144 -12.58 -3.26 13.36
C GLY A 144 -14.06 -3.12 12.99
N PRO A 145 -14.98 -3.63 13.82
CA PRO A 145 -16.30 -4.09 13.41
C PRO A 145 -17.02 -3.03 12.56
N SER A 146 -17.06 -3.29 11.25
CA SER A 146 -18.08 -2.74 10.37
C SER A 146 -19.43 -3.13 10.97
N ASP A 147 -20.21 -2.17 11.47
CA ASP A 147 -21.62 -2.25 11.91
C ASP A 147 -22.36 -3.59 11.65
N ALA A 148 -21.96 -4.64 12.35
CA ALA A 148 -22.56 -5.97 12.22
C ALA A 148 -23.09 -6.50 13.56
N ALA A 149 -23.02 -5.71 14.64
CA ALA A 149 -23.73 -6.02 15.87
C ALA A 149 -24.02 -4.75 16.68
N SER A 150 -25.32 -4.54 16.93
CA SER A 150 -25.99 -3.43 17.66
C SER A 150 -26.17 -2.14 16.82
N SER A 151 -27.36 -1.60 16.56
CA SER A 151 -28.70 -1.81 17.12
C SER A 151 -29.76 -1.15 16.20
N GLY A 152 -30.85 -1.85 15.89
CA GLY A 152 -32.19 -1.33 15.57
C GLY A 152 -32.36 -0.27 14.47
N GLY A 153 -32.74 -0.68 13.26
CA GLY A 153 -33.31 0.21 12.25
C GLY A 153 -33.56 -0.50 10.91
N LYS A 154 -34.82 -0.60 10.50
CA LYS A 154 -35.29 -1.26 9.26
C LYS A 154 -34.72 -0.63 7.98
N ASP A 155 -34.39 -1.51 7.04
CA ASP A 155 -34.42 -1.33 5.58
C ASP A 155 -33.75 -0.08 4.97
N LYS A 156 -32.43 -0.15 4.78
CA LYS A 156 -31.79 0.31 3.54
C LYS A 156 -30.68 -0.68 3.17
N ALA A 157 -30.80 -1.33 2.01
CA ALA A 157 -29.80 -2.23 1.47
C ALA A 157 -28.43 -1.52 1.42
N LYS A 158 -27.53 -1.90 2.33
CA LYS A 158 -26.16 -1.38 2.40
C LYS A 158 -25.46 -1.84 1.11
N LYS A 159 -25.18 -0.89 0.22
CA LYS A 159 -24.51 -1.14 -1.08
C LYS A 159 -23.23 -1.93 -0.82
N PRO A 160 -22.99 -3.08 -1.49
CA PRO A 160 -21.81 -3.90 -1.20
C PRO A 160 -20.55 -3.07 -1.41
N ALA A 161 -19.61 -3.17 -0.46
CA ALA A 161 -18.30 -2.56 -0.59
C ALA A 161 -17.69 -3.04 -1.91
N ARG A 162 -17.23 -2.11 -2.75
CA ARG A 162 -16.60 -2.42 -4.03
C ARG A 162 -15.25 -3.09 -3.79
N LEU A 163 -15.21 -4.42 -3.84
CA LEU A 163 -14.02 -5.23 -3.60
C LEU A 163 -13.13 -5.28 -4.86
N ASN A 164 -11.82 -5.40 -4.67
CA ASN A 164 -10.91 -5.67 -5.78
C ASN A 164 -11.07 -7.12 -6.21
N ILE A 165 -11.04 -7.38 -7.51
CA ILE A 165 -11.15 -8.73 -8.05
C ILE A 165 -9.80 -9.09 -8.68
N VAL A 166 -9.17 -10.12 -8.14
CA VAL A 166 -7.86 -10.61 -8.57
C VAL A 166 -8.01 -12.03 -9.09
N GLY A 167 -7.61 -12.23 -10.34
CA GLY A 167 -7.59 -13.54 -10.99
C GLY A 167 -6.17 -14.07 -11.12
N LEU A 168 -5.93 -15.25 -10.57
CA LEU A 168 -4.60 -15.80 -10.31
C LEU A 168 -4.45 -17.22 -10.85
N ASP A 169 -3.21 -17.55 -11.20
CA ASP A 169 -2.73 -18.93 -11.27
C ASP A 169 -1.88 -19.20 -10.04
N ILE A 170 -2.43 -19.94 -9.06
CA ILE A 170 -1.69 -20.32 -7.84
C ILE A 170 -0.49 -21.22 -8.13
N THR A 171 -0.55 -22.05 -9.18
CA THR A 171 0.51 -23.03 -9.47
C THR A 171 1.77 -22.37 -10.02
N ARG A 172 1.60 -21.34 -10.86
CA ARG A 172 2.70 -20.59 -11.48
C ARG A 172 2.90 -19.20 -10.89
N GLN A 173 2.06 -18.80 -9.93
CA GLN A 173 2.03 -17.47 -9.32
C GLN A 173 1.84 -16.35 -10.34
N PHE A 174 1.02 -16.56 -11.38
CA PHE A 174 0.75 -15.56 -12.40
C PHE A 174 -0.46 -14.69 -12.07
N LEU A 175 -0.31 -13.39 -12.33
CA LEU A 175 -1.41 -12.43 -12.31
C LEU A 175 -2.08 -12.44 -13.68
N LEU A 176 -3.30 -12.97 -13.77
CA LEU A 176 -4.04 -13.10 -15.02
C LEU A 176 -5.06 -11.99 -15.21
N HIS A 177 -5.62 -11.50 -14.11
CA HIS A 177 -6.64 -10.47 -14.10
C HIS A 177 -6.55 -9.64 -12.81
N ILE A 178 -6.71 -8.33 -12.94
CA ILE A 178 -6.83 -7.42 -11.80
C ILE A 178 -7.80 -6.31 -12.17
N VAL A 179 -8.80 -6.10 -11.32
CA VAL A 179 -9.78 -5.02 -11.47
C VAL A 179 -9.96 -4.36 -10.11
N SER A 180 -9.77 -3.04 -10.09
CA SER A 180 -10.02 -2.23 -8.91
C SER A 180 -11.53 -2.16 -8.64
N GLY A 181 -11.95 -2.19 -7.38
CA GLY A 181 -13.37 -2.13 -7.03
C GLY A 181 -14.11 -0.93 -7.64
N THR A 182 -13.42 0.19 -7.88
CA THR A 182 -13.97 1.38 -8.56
C THR A 182 -14.51 1.09 -9.96
N ASP A 183 -13.88 0.14 -10.65
CA ASP A 183 -14.08 -0.18 -12.07
C ASP A 183 -14.90 -1.47 -12.23
N VAL A 184 -15.30 -2.10 -11.12
CA VAL A 184 -16.19 -3.25 -11.14
C VAL A 184 -17.62 -2.75 -11.43
N GLU A 185 -18.04 -2.95 -12.67
CA GLU A 185 -19.44 -2.81 -13.10
C GLU A 185 -20.28 -4.00 -12.61
N LYS A 186 -21.48 -4.20 -13.17
CA LYS A 186 -22.31 -5.38 -12.87
C LYS A 186 -21.65 -6.70 -13.29
N ASP A 187 -20.91 -6.68 -14.39
CA ASP A 187 -20.29 -7.87 -14.98
C ASP A 187 -18.77 -7.71 -15.11
N VAL A 188 -18.02 -8.75 -14.73
CA VAL A 188 -16.56 -8.79 -14.89
C VAL A 188 -16.22 -9.64 -16.12
N ARG A 189 -15.61 -9.01 -17.12
CA ARG A 189 -15.21 -9.69 -18.37
C ARG A 189 -13.84 -10.35 -18.23
N VAL A 190 -13.81 -11.68 -18.29
CA VAL A 190 -12.58 -12.48 -18.30
C VAL A 190 -12.33 -13.05 -19.70
N ASN A 191 -11.10 -12.90 -20.21
CA ASN A 191 -10.75 -13.39 -21.53
C ASN A 191 -10.57 -14.92 -21.53
N LYS A 192 -11.39 -15.63 -22.32
CA LYS A 192 -11.38 -17.10 -22.46
C LYS A 192 -10.01 -17.65 -22.86
N LYS A 193 -9.20 -16.90 -23.63
CA LYS A 193 -7.83 -17.32 -24.01
C LYS A 193 -6.92 -17.48 -22.79
N LYS A 194 -7.06 -16.60 -21.78
CA LYS A 194 -6.26 -16.66 -20.54
C LYS A 194 -6.60 -17.91 -19.73
N VAL A 195 -7.89 -18.17 -19.52
CA VAL A 195 -8.34 -19.36 -18.79
C VAL A 195 -7.91 -20.64 -19.52
N ARG A 196 -8.01 -20.68 -20.85
CA ARG A 196 -7.55 -21.82 -21.65
C ARG A 196 -6.03 -22.04 -21.60
N ALA A 197 -5.24 -20.97 -21.55
CA ALA A 197 -3.77 -21.08 -21.52
C ALA A 197 -3.26 -21.67 -20.20
N VAL A 198 -3.98 -21.40 -19.10
CA VAL A 198 -3.57 -21.79 -17.75
C VAL A 198 -4.28 -23.07 -17.28
N GLY A 199 -5.47 -23.33 -17.80
CA GLY A 199 -6.31 -24.49 -17.46
C GLY A 199 -7.21 -24.22 -16.26
N GLU A 200 -6.68 -23.58 -15.22
CA GLU A 200 -7.40 -23.19 -14.02
C GLU A 200 -7.08 -21.74 -13.66
N MET A 201 -8.09 -21.02 -13.15
CA MET A 201 -7.95 -19.63 -12.72
C MET A 201 -8.73 -19.44 -11.43
N GLU A 202 -8.04 -19.09 -10.37
CA GLU A 202 -8.63 -18.78 -9.07
C GLU A 202 -8.98 -17.28 -9.01
N ILE A 203 -10.20 -16.96 -8.57
CA ILE A 203 -10.64 -15.58 -8.40
C ILE A 203 -10.75 -15.28 -6.91
N ARG A 204 -10.02 -14.26 -6.47
CA ARG A 204 -9.98 -13.82 -5.08
C ARG A 204 -10.42 -12.37 -4.95
N SER A 205 -11.27 -12.11 -3.96
CA SER A 205 -11.75 -10.77 -3.59
C SER A 205 -11.23 -10.30 -2.23
N ASP A 206 -10.52 -11.16 -1.52
CA ASP A 206 -9.97 -10.93 -0.18
C ASP A 206 -8.55 -10.31 -0.22
N LEU A 207 -8.02 -10.07 -1.42
CA LEU A 207 -6.68 -9.55 -1.62
C LEU A 207 -6.68 -8.05 -1.90
N MET A 208 -5.80 -7.33 -1.22
CA MET A 208 -5.39 -5.98 -1.53
C MET A 208 -3.99 -5.97 -2.13
N ASP A 209 -3.79 -5.07 -3.09
CA ASP A 209 -2.45 -4.76 -3.59
C ASP A 209 -1.73 -3.82 -2.60
N ALA A 210 -0.54 -4.25 -2.17
CA ALA A 210 0.28 -3.59 -1.16
C ALA A 210 1.12 -2.44 -1.73
N HIS A 211 1.08 -2.21 -3.05
CA HIS A 211 1.88 -1.17 -3.71
C HIS A 211 3.39 -1.37 -3.52
N LEU A 212 3.81 -2.64 -3.52
CA LEU A 212 5.19 -3.08 -3.60
C LEU A 212 5.33 -3.92 -4.87
N TYR A 213 6.18 -3.47 -5.79
CA TYR A 213 6.37 -4.06 -7.11
C TYR A 213 7.86 -4.26 -7.40
N ALA A 214 8.20 -5.39 -8.01
CA ALA A 214 9.48 -5.58 -8.67
C ALA A 214 9.27 -5.52 -10.18
N PHE A 215 9.96 -4.62 -10.86
CA PHE A 215 9.89 -4.42 -12.30
C PHE A 215 11.23 -4.72 -12.96
N LYS A 216 11.16 -5.27 -14.18
CA LYS A 216 12.30 -5.23 -15.08
C LYS A 216 12.44 -3.81 -15.64
N ARG A 217 13.62 -3.20 -15.52
CA ARG A 217 13.85 -1.78 -15.89
C ARG A 217 13.46 -1.49 -17.34
N THR A 218 13.88 -2.34 -18.29
CA THR A 218 13.61 -2.11 -19.72
C THR A 218 12.10 -2.03 -19.98
N THR A 219 11.35 -3.01 -19.47
CA THR A 219 9.89 -3.02 -19.60
C THR A 219 9.23 -1.82 -18.93
N LEU A 220 9.73 -1.40 -17.77
CA LEU A 220 9.20 -0.23 -17.09
C LEU A 220 9.46 1.05 -17.90
N GLN A 221 10.66 1.22 -18.45
CA GLN A 221 11.02 2.38 -19.28
C GLN A 221 10.19 2.41 -20.57
N ASP A 222 10.11 1.29 -21.29
CA ASP A 222 9.33 1.19 -22.53
C ASP A 222 7.87 1.64 -22.33
N ILE A 223 7.25 1.22 -21.22
CA ILE A 223 5.84 1.56 -20.93
C ILE A 223 5.69 3.01 -20.50
N LEU A 224 6.61 3.52 -19.69
CA LEU A 224 6.55 4.91 -19.22
C LEU A 224 6.80 5.91 -20.35
N GLU A 225 7.57 5.52 -21.37
CA GLU A 225 7.82 6.28 -22.61
C GLU A 225 6.66 6.14 -23.61
N GLU A 226 6.14 4.93 -23.85
CA GLU A 226 5.03 4.73 -24.80
C GLU A 226 3.70 5.33 -24.30
N LYS A 227 3.51 5.42 -22.98
CA LYS A 227 2.25 5.83 -22.35
C LYS A 227 2.47 6.98 -21.37
N GLU A 228 2.74 8.17 -21.91
CA GLU A 228 2.93 9.40 -21.13
C GLU A 228 1.68 9.79 -20.31
N ALA A 229 0.48 9.42 -20.77
CA ALA A 229 -0.79 9.72 -20.11
C ALA A 229 -0.99 8.99 -18.77
N TYR A 230 -0.24 7.92 -18.49
CA TYR A 230 -0.40 7.16 -17.26
C TYR A 230 0.13 7.94 -16.05
N ARG A 231 -0.72 8.05 -15.04
CA ARG A 231 -0.49 8.70 -13.73
C ARG A 231 -0.33 7.69 -12.61
N SER A 232 -0.97 6.51 -12.69
CA SER A 232 -0.99 5.51 -11.60
C SER A 232 -0.42 4.15 -12.00
N ILE A 233 0.60 3.69 -11.27
CA ILE A 233 1.17 2.35 -11.50
C ILE A 233 0.12 1.27 -11.22
N ARG A 234 -0.61 1.41 -10.11
CA ARG A 234 -1.62 0.45 -9.67
C ARG A 234 -2.83 0.39 -10.61
N LEU A 235 -3.35 1.54 -11.03
CA LEU A 235 -4.62 1.60 -11.76
C LEU A 235 -4.45 1.49 -13.28
N GLU A 236 -3.27 1.80 -13.80
CA GLU A 236 -3.05 1.88 -15.25
C GLU A 236 -1.93 0.96 -15.71
N VAL A 237 -0.71 1.12 -15.18
CA VAL A 237 0.47 0.35 -15.64
C VAL A 237 0.31 -1.15 -15.39
N LEU A 238 -0.05 -1.54 -14.17
CA LEU A 238 -0.20 -2.96 -13.81
C LEU A 238 -1.37 -3.62 -14.57
N PRO A 239 -2.59 -3.05 -14.62
CA PRO A 239 -3.67 -3.60 -15.46
C PRO A 239 -3.33 -3.63 -16.94
N TYR A 240 -2.60 -2.64 -17.47
CA TYR A 240 -2.11 -2.64 -18.85
C TYR A 240 -1.19 -3.82 -19.10
N LEU A 241 -0.18 -4.02 -18.27
CA LEU A 241 0.75 -5.15 -18.34
C LEU A 241 0.00 -6.48 -18.33
N VAL A 242 -0.93 -6.65 -17.38
CA VAL A 242 -1.76 -7.85 -17.25
C VAL A 242 -2.66 -8.07 -18.47
N ARG A 243 -3.21 -7.01 -19.07
CA ARG A 243 -4.05 -7.10 -20.30
C ARG A 243 -3.24 -7.36 -21.56
N SER A 244 -1.99 -6.90 -21.61
CA SER A 244 -1.06 -7.14 -22.71
C SER A 244 -0.46 -8.55 -22.64
N GLN A 245 -0.59 -9.26 -21.51
CA GLN A 245 -0.31 -10.69 -21.45
C GLN A 245 -1.15 -11.47 -22.46
N LEU A 246 -0.50 -12.37 -23.17
CA LEU A 246 -1.03 -13.31 -24.16
C LEU A 246 -1.65 -12.63 -25.38
N ARG A 247 -1.29 -11.36 -25.66
CA ARG A 247 -1.50 -10.76 -26.97
C ARG A 247 -0.43 -11.28 -27.91
N SER A 248 -0.82 -12.08 -28.89
CA SER A 248 -0.01 -12.28 -30.10
C SER A 248 0.24 -10.91 -30.71
N SER A 249 1.51 -10.49 -30.79
CA SER A 249 1.92 -9.30 -31.51
C SER A 249 1.35 -9.34 -32.93
N PRO A 250 0.68 -8.28 -33.43
CA PRO A 250 0.43 -8.18 -34.85
C PRO A 250 1.78 -8.11 -35.54
N SER A 251 2.04 -9.04 -36.46
CA SER A 251 3.16 -8.96 -37.38
C SER A 251 3.16 -7.60 -38.05
N SER A 252 4.30 -6.91 -37.98
CA SER A 252 4.59 -5.71 -38.76
C SER A 252 4.26 -5.93 -40.23
N GLY A 253 3.32 -5.15 -40.74
CA GLY A 253 3.02 -5.02 -42.16
C GLY A 253 2.46 -3.63 -42.40
N GLU A 254 3.28 -2.76 -43.01
CA GLU A 254 2.88 -1.48 -43.56
C GLU A 254 1.78 -1.66 -44.61
N GLY A 255 0.83 -0.72 -44.71
CA GLY A 255 -0.08 -0.63 -45.87
C GLY A 255 -1.50 -0.14 -45.57
N THR A 256 -1.67 1.16 -45.77
CA THR A 256 -2.80 2.09 -45.85
C THR A 256 -4.21 1.64 -46.33
N THR A 257 -5.20 2.44 -45.89
CA THR A 257 -6.52 2.81 -46.45
C THR A 257 -7.81 2.09 -46.03
N ALA A 258 -8.83 2.93 -45.87
CA ALA A 258 -10.17 2.72 -45.34
C ALA A 258 -11.13 2.02 -46.32
N ASP A 259 -12.16 1.33 -45.81
CA ASP A 259 -13.58 1.67 -45.98
C ASP A 259 -14.55 0.52 -45.61
N GLU A 260 -15.69 0.95 -45.05
CA GLU A 260 -17.08 0.46 -45.12
C GLU A 260 -17.48 -1.03 -45.01
N ILE A 261 -18.41 -1.25 -44.05
CA ILE A 261 -19.66 -2.03 -44.09
C ILE A 261 -19.73 -3.28 -45.00
N GLY A 262 -20.01 -4.45 -44.40
CA GLY A 262 -20.64 -5.55 -45.13
C GLY A 262 -20.57 -6.92 -44.45
N ASN A 263 -21.73 -7.43 -44.06
CA ASN A 263 -21.95 -8.84 -43.72
C ASN A 263 -21.44 -9.77 -44.82
N ALA A 264 -20.55 -10.71 -44.48
CA ALA A 264 -20.38 -11.94 -45.25
C ALA A 264 -19.88 -13.09 -44.36
N THR A 265 -20.75 -14.09 -44.23
CA THR A 265 -20.47 -15.46 -43.81
C THR A 265 -19.42 -16.07 -44.74
N VAL A 266 -18.32 -16.62 -44.20
CA VAL A 266 -17.33 -17.38 -44.98
C VAL A 266 -17.13 -18.75 -44.33
N PRO A 267 -17.17 -19.86 -45.12
CA PRO A 267 -17.45 -21.18 -44.62
C PRO A 267 -16.25 -21.85 -43.95
N PHE A 268 -16.60 -22.75 -43.04
CA PHE A 268 -15.74 -23.72 -42.37
C PHE A 268 -15.38 -24.87 -43.33
N ASN A 269 -14.20 -25.48 -43.12
CA ASN A 269 -13.54 -26.58 -43.86
C ASN A 269 -12.52 -26.06 -44.91
N SER A 270 -11.25 -26.45 -44.92
CA SER A 270 -10.68 -27.76 -44.61
C SER A 270 -9.16 -27.62 -44.45
N HIS A 271 -8.63 -27.87 -43.24
CA HIS A 271 -7.21 -28.23 -43.04
C HIS A 271 -6.97 -28.88 -41.66
N LEU A 272 -7.93 -29.70 -41.21
CA LEU A 272 -7.83 -30.54 -40.00
C LEU A 272 -7.75 -32.03 -40.37
N GLN A 273 -6.87 -32.35 -41.30
CA GLN A 273 -6.47 -33.73 -41.59
C GLN A 273 -4.96 -33.74 -41.76
N TYR A 274 -4.21 -33.70 -40.65
CA TYR A 274 -2.85 -34.26 -40.54
C TYR A 274 -2.26 -34.24 -39.10
N LEU A 275 -3.09 -34.09 -38.05
CA LEU A 275 -2.61 -34.13 -36.64
C LEU A 275 -3.36 -35.15 -35.77
N SER A 276 -3.82 -36.26 -36.35
CA SER A 276 -4.56 -37.31 -35.62
C SER A 276 -3.86 -38.67 -35.62
N GLN A 277 -2.52 -38.73 -35.61
CA GLN A 277 -1.80 -40.02 -35.54
C GLN A 277 -0.56 -40.09 -34.65
N HIS A 278 -0.30 -39.11 -33.79
CA HIS A 278 0.65 -39.27 -32.67
C HIS A 278 0.05 -38.77 -31.35
N ARG A 279 -1.09 -39.36 -30.98
CA ARG A 279 -1.57 -39.39 -29.60
C ARG A 279 -1.32 -40.82 -29.13
N ILE A 280 -0.26 -41.02 -28.37
CA ILE A 280 0.00 -42.11 -27.39
C ILE A 280 1.53 -42.11 -27.17
N LEU A 281 1.93 -41.92 -25.90
CA LEU A 281 3.30 -41.97 -25.33
C LEU A 281 4.19 -40.71 -25.48
N ALA A 282 4.01 -39.73 -24.57
CA ALA A 282 5.10 -39.02 -23.87
C ALA A 282 4.56 -37.99 -22.85
N PRO A 283 4.63 -38.26 -21.52
CA PRO A 283 4.39 -37.26 -20.49
C PRO A 283 5.72 -36.58 -20.12
N SER A 284 5.90 -35.30 -20.49
CA SER A 284 6.72 -34.27 -19.80
C SER A 284 7.29 -33.15 -20.70
N ALA A 285 7.31 -33.28 -22.02
CA ALA A 285 8.00 -32.31 -22.88
C ALA A 285 7.12 -31.18 -23.47
N PHE A 286 5.79 -31.28 -23.43
CA PHE A 286 4.89 -30.38 -24.18
C PHE A 286 4.28 -29.21 -23.37
N LYS A 287 4.71 -28.98 -22.12
CA LYS A 287 4.14 -27.94 -21.24
C LYS A 287 5.04 -26.71 -21.01
N LYS A 288 6.23 -26.66 -21.62
CA LYS A 288 7.25 -25.65 -21.29
C LYS A 288 7.30 -24.42 -22.21
N ASP A 289 6.68 -24.44 -23.40
CA ASP A 289 7.02 -23.44 -24.45
C ASP A 289 5.90 -22.55 -25.01
N LEU A 290 4.67 -22.58 -24.48
CA LEU A 290 3.63 -21.62 -24.93
C LEU A 290 3.82 -20.18 -24.38
N LEU A 291 4.81 -19.96 -23.52
CA LEU A 291 5.17 -18.65 -22.95
C LEU A 291 6.64 -18.27 -23.21
N SER A 292 7.42 -19.09 -23.96
CA SER A 292 8.84 -18.82 -24.23
C SER A 292 9.09 -18.22 -25.62
N THR A 293 8.15 -18.36 -26.56
CA THR A 293 8.29 -17.83 -27.91
C THR A 293 7.35 -16.63 -28.12
N GLY A 294 7.92 -15.42 -28.11
CA GLY A 294 7.28 -14.21 -28.66
C GLY A 294 6.52 -13.31 -27.68
N GLY A 295 7.16 -12.20 -27.29
CA GLY A 295 6.51 -10.90 -27.10
C GLY A 295 5.43 -10.75 -26.02
N THR A 296 5.51 -11.49 -24.91
CA THR A 296 4.46 -11.38 -23.87
C THR A 296 5.05 -11.14 -22.48
N TYR A 297 4.71 -9.99 -21.87
CA TYR A 297 5.05 -9.67 -20.48
C TYR A 297 4.57 -10.77 -19.53
N ARG A 298 5.44 -11.25 -18.64
CA ARG A 298 5.04 -12.17 -17.56
C ARG A 298 4.76 -11.34 -16.30
N CYS A 299 3.51 -11.29 -15.83
CA CYS A 299 3.20 -10.64 -14.56
C CYS A 299 2.98 -11.70 -13.49
N CYS A 300 3.75 -11.63 -12.43
CA CYS A 300 3.67 -12.54 -11.29
C CYS A 300 3.09 -11.84 -10.08
N VAL A 301 2.67 -12.63 -9.10
CA VAL A 301 2.32 -12.15 -7.77
C VAL A 301 3.13 -12.87 -6.71
N TYR A 302 3.42 -12.15 -5.64
CA TYR A 302 3.78 -12.76 -4.36
C TYR A 302 2.61 -12.51 -3.41
N ILE A 303 2.01 -13.58 -2.88
CA ILE A 303 0.90 -13.48 -1.94
C ILE A 303 1.48 -13.60 -0.53
N ALA A 304 1.30 -12.58 0.29
CA ALA A 304 1.71 -12.61 1.68
C ALA A 304 0.98 -13.74 2.44
N SER A 305 1.70 -14.41 3.33
CA SER A 305 1.08 -15.40 4.22
C SER A 305 0.11 -14.70 5.18
N LYS A 306 -0.96 -15.40 5.61
CA LYS A 306 -1.97 -14.82 6.52
C LYS A 306 -1.42 -14.34 7.86
N ASN A 307 -0.26 -14.86 8.28
CA ASN A 307 0.41 -14.47 9.52
C ASN A 307 1.27 -13.21 9.38
N LYS A 308 1.37 -12.64 8.18
CA LYS A 308 2.16 -11.46 7.88
C LYS A 308 1.28 -10.22 7.90
N TYR A 309 1.71 -9.20 8.63
CA TYR A 309 1.05 -7.91 8.69
C TYR A 309 1.31 -7.10 7.43
N CYS A 310 0.27 -6.50 6.86
CA CYS A 310 0.37 -5.69 5.66
C CYS A 310 -0.84 -4.76 5.56
N HIS A 311 -0.62 -3.46 5.75
CA HIS A 311 -1.67 -2.46 5.72
C HIS A 311 -1.11 -1.15 5.14
N ARG A 312 -1.92 -0.46 4.33
CA ARG A 312 -1.58 0.83 3.73
C ARG A 312 -2.35 1.98 4.34
N LEU A 313 -1.64 3.08 4.59
CA LEU A 313 -2.21 4.32 5.11
C LEU A 313 -2.83 5.16 3.97
N ASN A 314 -4.06 4.82 3.58
CA ASN A 314 -4.79 5.48 2.48
C ASN A 314 -6.06 6.24 2.92
N SER A 315 -6.48 6.05 4.17
CA SER A 315 -7.69 6.63 4.76
C SER A 315 -7.47 6.87 6.25
N ILE A 316 -8.27 7.77 6.84
CA ILE A 316 -8.24 8.02 8.29
C ILE A 316 -8.55 6.72 9.07
N GLN A 317 -9.49 5.91 8.57
CA GLN A 317 -9.79 4.62 9.19
C GLN A 317 -8.57 3.68 9.18
N ALA A 318 -7.90 3.54 8.03
CA ALA A 318 -6.68 2.75 7.94
C ALA A 318 -5.58 3.30 8.86
N TYR A 319 -5.46 4.61 9.01
CA TYR A 319 -4.52 5.22 9.95
C TYR A 319 -4.81 4.83 11.41
N CYS A 320 -6.07 4.89 11.84
CA CYS A 320 -6.49 4.47 13.17
C CYS A 320 -6.26 2.96 13.38
N ASP A 321 -6.61 2.14 12.39
CA ASP A 321 -6.43 0.69 12.43
C ASP A 321 -4.95 0.32 12.54
N ILE A 322 -4.09 0.91 11.71
CA ILE A 322 -2.63 0.66 11.77
C ILE A 322 -2.07 1.06 13.15
N ASN A 323 -2.47 2.21 13.71
CA ASN A 323 -2.02 2.60 15.05
C ASN A 323 -2.43 1.60 16.13
N ARG A 324 -3.66 1.06 16.04
CA ARG A 324 -4.13 0.01 16.95
C ARG A 324 -3.30 -1.26 16.81
N ASP A 325 -3.12 -1.71 15.56
CA ASP A 325 -2.48 -2.98 15.26
C ASP A 325 -1.00 -2.93 15.65
N VAL A 326 -0.27 -1.85 15.31
CA VAL A 326 1.16 -1.69 15.65
C VAL A 326 1.40 -1.64 17.17
N VAL A 327 0.46 -1.10 17.95
CA VAL A 327 0.55 -1.09 19.43
C VAL A 327 0.06 -2.40 20.06
N GLY A 328 -0.62 -3.25 19.28
CA GLY A 328 -1.14 -4.55 19.72
C GLY A 328 -0.56 -5.71 18.93
N ASP A 329 -1.34 -6.21 17.97
CA ASP A 329 -1.11 -7.48 17.27
C ASP A 329 0.14 -7.49 16.37
N ALA A 330 0.57 -6.32 15.90
CA ALA A 330 1.77 -6.09 15.11
C ALA A 330 2.87 -5.36 15.91
N SER A 331 2.93 -5.64 17.21
CA SER A 331 3.92 -5.09 18.15
C SER A 331 5.38 -5.28 17.73
N HIS A 332 5.69 -6.33 16.95
CA HIS A 332 7.03 -6.58 16.41
C HIS A 332 7.49 -5.52 15.40
N LEU A 333 6.56 -4.78 14.80
CA LEU A 333 6.88 -3.63 13.94
C LEU A 333 7.16 -2.36 14.75
N SER A 334 6.74 -2.34 16.01
CA SER A 334 7.04 -1.26 16.93
C SER A 334 8.41 -1.51 17.56
N SER A 335 9.35 -0.57 17.39
CA SER A 335 10.69 -0.66 18.02
C SER A 335 10.66 -0.41 19.54
N TYR A 336 9.48 -0.48 20.18
CA TYR A 336 9.27 -0.12 21.58
C TYR A 336 9.26 -1.36 22.48
N SER A 337 9.72 -1.19 23.72
CA SER A 337 9.63 -2.21 24.76
C SER A 337 8.29 -2.10 25.50
N PHE A 338 7.64 -3.24 25.71
CA PHE A 338 6.35 -3.31 26.39
C PHE A 338 6.52 -3.44 27.91
N SER A 339 5.62 -2.80 28.66
CA SER A 339 5.49 -3.06 30.09
C SER A 339 4.80 -4.40 30.35
N ALA A 340 4.82 -4.86 31.61
CA ALA A 340 4.12 -6.07 32.05
C ALA A 340 2.60 -6.03 31.78
N GLN A 341 2.02 -4.85 31.51
CA GLN A 341 0.58 -4.67 31.23
C GLN A 341 0.26 -4.60 29.74
N ASN A 342 1.21 -4.95 28.86
CA ASN A 342 1.06 -4.89 27.40
C ASN A 342 0.69 -3.48 26.91
N ASN A 343 1.36 -2.46 27.48
CA ASN A 343 1.27 -1.07 27.06
C ASN A 343 2.68 -0.48 26.88
N ILE A 344 2.78 0.61 26.12
CA ILE A 344 4.04 1.30 25.84
C ILE A 344 3.99 2.65 26.57
N ILE A 345 4.85 2.84 27.56
CA ILE A 345 4.95 4.10 28.30
C ILE A 345 6.38 4.61 28.20
N HIS A 346 6.57 5.78 27.61
CA HIS A 346 7.88 6.40 27.54
C HIS A 346 8.36 6.81 28.95
N PRO A 347 9.63 6.61 29.32
CA PRO A 347 10.15 6.92 30.65
C PRO A 347 10.00 8.39 31.10
N SER A 348 9.98 9.31 30.14
CA SER A 348 9.81 10.75 30.42
C SER A 348 8.38 11.14 30.81
N SER A 349 7.42 10.22 30.68
CA SER A 349 6.00 10.56 30.75
C SER A 349 5.51 10.54 32.19
N VAL A 350 4.75 11.56 32.56
CA VAL A 350 4.31 11.78 33.96
C VAL A 350 2.87 11.31 34.11
N LEU A 351 2.63 10.44 35.09
CA LEU A 351 1.30 9.92 35.40
C LEU A 351 0.85 10.42 36.77
N GLY A 352 -0.32 11.04 36.81
CA GLY A 352 -0.98 11.46 38.04
C GLY A 352 -1.46 10.30 38.91
N SER A 353 -1.86 10.64 40.13
CA SER A 353 -2.36 9.69 41.12
C SER A 353 -3.64 9.00 40.65
N LYS A 354 -3.75 7.69 40.88
CA LYS A 354 -4.92 6.86 40.48
C LYS A 354 -5.19 6.85 38.97
N THR A 355 -4.18 7.10 38.14
CA THR A 355 -4.27 7.01 36.69
C THR A 355 -3.98 5.60 36.20
N THR A 356 -4.79 5.13 35.24
CA THR A 356 -4.71 3.78 34.69
C THR A 356 -4.54 3.82 33.17
N ILE A 357 -3.59 3.03 32.67
CA ILE A 357 -3.35 2.84 31.24
C ILE A 357 -3.62 1.37 30.92
N GLY A 358 -4.67 1.13 30.13
CA GLY A 358 -5.04 -0.22 29.69
C GLY A 358 -4.02 -0.85 28.72
N PRO A 359 -4.21 -2.13 28.39
CA PRO A 359 -3.40 -2.80 27.37
C PRO A 359 -3.63 -2.17 25.98
N GLN A 360 -2.66 -2.34 25.08
CA GLN A 360 -2.67 -1.76 23.73
C GLN A 360 -2.81 -0.23 23.73
N CYS A 361 -2.23 0.42 24.74
CA CYS A 361 -2.11 1.86 24.82
C CYS A 361 -0.65 2.29 24.68
N MET A 362 -0.44 3.46 24.10
CA MET A 362 0.89 4.07 23.99
C MET A 362 0.87 5.49 24.55
N LEU A 363 1.87 5.81 25.37
CA LEU A 363 2.16 7.16 25.85
C LEU A 363 3.55 7.58 25.38
N ALA A 364 3.60 8.54 24.45
CA ALA A 364 4.86 9.02 23.93
C ALA A 364 5.62 9.94 24.90
N GLU A 365 6.82 10.30 24.49
CA GLU A 365 7.74 11.20 25.18
C GLU A 365 7.11 12.54 25.59
N GLY A 366 7.48 13.04 26.76
CA GLY A 366 7.07 14.35 27.29
C GLY A 366 5.59 14.48 27.67
N SER A 367 4.80 13.41 27.54
CA SER A 367 3.36 13.47 27.78
C SER A 367 3.01 13.34 29.27
N GLN A 368 1.98 14.06 29.70
CA GLN A 368 1.58 14.22 31.09
C GLN A 368 0.10 13.92 31.23
N LEU A 369 -0.26 13.03 32.15
CA LEU A 369 -1.64 12.74 32.51
C LEU A 369 -1.88 13.20 33.95
N GLY A 370 -2.96 13.93 34.18
CA GLY A 370 -3.41 14.33 35.51
C GLY A 370 -3.93 13.16 36.35
N ASP A 371 -4.49 13.47 37.51
CA ASP A 371 -4.99 12.48 38.46
C ASP A 371 -6.30 11.84 37.98
N LYS A 372 -6.54 10.59 38.37
CA LYS A 372 -7.79 9.83 38.11
C LYS A 372 -8.12 9.68 36.62
N CYS A 373 -7.11 9.57 35.77
CA CYS A 373 -7.30 9.36 34.33
C CYS A 373 -7.40 7.87 33.96
N SER A 374 -8.12 7.55 32.89
CA SER A 374 -8.23 6.18 32.36
C SER A 374 -8.07 6.19 30.85
N VAL A 375 -7.03 5.55 30.32
CA VAL A 375 -6.76 5.45 28.88
C VAL A 375 -6.89 4.00 28.42
N LYS A 376 -7.70 3.73 27.38
CA LYS A 376 -7.92 2.38 26.84
C LYS A 376 -7.92 2.40 25.31
N ARG A 377 -7.13 1.52 24.68
CA ARG A 377 -6.98 1.36 23.22
C ARG A 377 -6.71 2.69 22.51
N SER A 378 -5.69 3.42 22.95
CA SER A 378 -5.40 4.76 22.41
C SER A 378 -3.91 5.04 22.37
N VAL A 379 -3.52 5.87 21.40
CA VAL A 379 -2.13 6.32 21.22
C VAL A 379 -2.07 7.81 21.56
N ILE A 380 -1.31 8.15 22.59
CA ILE A 380 -1.07 9.53 22.99
C ILE A 380 0.27 9.95 22.39
N GLY A 381 0.24 11.05 21.63
CA GLY A 381 1.37 11.70 20.98
C GLY A 381 2.41 12.24 21.95
N ARG A 382 3.42 12.94 21.43
CA ARG A 382 4.50 13.54 22.24
C ARG A 382 4.07 14.86 22.85
N HIS A 383 4.54 15.17 24.07
CA HIS A 383 4.27 16.44 24.77
C HIS A 383 2.78 16.75 24.96
N CYS A 384 1.92 15.74 25.00
CA CYS A 384 0.49 15.94 25.27
C CYS A 384 0.27 16.13 26.76
N ARG A 385 -0.53 17.13 27.16
CA ARG A 385 -0.98 17.27 28.55
C ARG A 385 -2.47 17.01 28.65
N ILE A 386 -2.82 15.98 29.40
CA ILE A 386 -4.19 15.59 29.70
C ILE A 386 -4.44 15.95 31.17
N GLY A 387 -5.47 16.75 31.44
CA GLY A 387 -5.86 17.16 32.78
C GLY A 387 -6.38 16.00 33.65
N SER A 388 -6.81 16.32 34.87
CA SER A 388 -7.34 15.33 35.82
C SER A 388 -8.79 14.91 35.48
N ASN A 389 -9.20 13.72 35.93
CA ASN A 389 -10.53 13.12 35.73
C ASN A 389 -10.91 12.84 34.27
N VAL A 390 -9.94 12.58 33.39
CA VAL A 390 -10.20 12.32 31.97
C VAL A 390 -10.26 10.83 31.67
N LYS A 391 -11.31 10.41 30.96
CA LYS A 391 -11.44 9.04 30.43
C LYS A 391 -11.31 9.04 28.92
N VAL A 392 -10.23 8.48 28.42
CA VAL A 392 -9.92 8.29 27.01
C VAL A 392 -10.21 6.83 26.66
N ILE A 393 -11.42 6.55 26.18
CA ILE A 393 -11.84 5.20 25.80
C ILE A 393 -12.36 5.27 24.37
N PHE A 394 -11.55 4.82 23.42
CA PHE A 394 -11.96 4.78 22.02
C PHE A 394 -12.20 3.35 21.57
N HIS A 395 -13.23 3.16 20.74
CA HIS A 395 -13.51 1.89 20.07
C HIS A 395 -12.63 1.72 18.83
N ASP A 396 -12.34 2.83 18.14
CA ASP A 396 -11.40 2.90 17.02
C ASP A 396 -10.21 3.74 17.45
N ALA A 397 -9.03 3.13 17.59
CA ALA A 397 -7.86 3.73 18.22
C ALA A 397 -7.60 5.15 17.71
N THR A 398 -7.84 6.13 18.58
CA THR A 398 -7.65 7.54 18.25
C THR A 398 -6.27 7.97 18.69
N LEU A 399 -5.56 8.68 17.81
CA LEU A 399 -4.29 9.30 18.12
C LEU A 399 -4.53 10.73 18.62
N LEU A 400 -4.08 11.04 19.83
CA LEU A 400 -3.97 12.43 20.27
C LEU A 400 -2.65 12.98 19.72
N ALA A 401 -2.73 13.98 18.84
CA ALA A 401 -1.57 14.58 18.20
C ALA A 401 -0.60 15.19 19.23
N SER A 402 0.67 15.30 18.87
CA SER A 402 1.70 15.88 19.74
C SER A 402 1.34 17.32 20.15
N TYR A 403 1.74 17.73 21.36
CA TYR A 403 1.50 19.06 21.95
C TYR A 403 0.03 19.39 22.23
N PHE A 404 -0.82 18.36 22.35
CA PHE A 404 -2.23 18.56 22.67
C PHE A 404 -2.45 18.86 24.15
N HIS A 405 -3.19 19.93 24.47
CA HIS A 405 -3.55 20.31 25.83
C HIS A 405 -5.06 20.12 26.08
N LEU A 406 -5.41 19.13 26.89
CA LEU A 406 -6.78 18.89 27.34
C LEU A 406 -6.93 19.33 28.80
N LEU A 407 -7.45 20.54 29.04
CA LEU A 407 -7.66 21.07 30.38
C LEU A 407 -9.04 20.63 30.92
N SER A 408 -9.02 19.67 31.85
CA SER A 408 -10.08 19.33 32.82
C SER A 408 -11.52 19.69 32.43
N LEU A 409 -12.06 19.01 31.42
CA LEU A 409 -13.51 18.86 31.25
C LEU A 409 -13.83 17.38 31.42
N GLU A 410 -14.89 17.06 32.17
CA GLU A 410 -15.55 15.75 32.16
C GLU A 410 -16.18 15.52 30.77
N ILE A 411 -15.35 15.40 29.74
CA ILE A 411 -15.83 15.00 28.43
C ILE A 411 -15.89 13.48 28.47
N LYS A 412 -17.09 12.93 28.66
CA LYS A 412 -17.41 11.61 28.09
C LYS A 412 -17.31 11.80 26.58
N VAL A 413 -16.11 11.61 26.06
CA VAL A 413 -15.82 11.71 24.63
C VAL A 413 -16.40 10.48 23.93
N THR A 414 -17.72 10.48 23.72
CA THR A 414 -18.38 9.57 22.80
C THR A 414 -18.56 10.33 21.48
N PHE A 415 -17.47 10.54 20.72
CA PHE A 415 -17.57 11.30 19.48
C PHE A 415 -18.21 10.44 18.38
N TRP A 416 -19.35 10.92 17.89
CA TRP A 416 -19.87 10.57 16.58
C TRP A 416 -19.04 11.26 15.50
N PHE A 417 -18.88 10.58 14.36
CA PHE A 417 -17.99 10.86 13.22
C PHE A 417 -17.89 12.34 12.76
N GLU A 418 -18.91 13.17 13.01
CA GLU A 418 -18.97 14.59 12.61
C GLU A 418 -17.98 15.50 13.37
N PHE A 419 -17.67 15.19 14.64
CA PHE A 419 -16.77 16.02 15.46
C PHE A 419 -15.28 15.68 15.31
N PHE A 420 -14.95 14.60 14.60
CA PHE A 420 -13.57 14.17 14.34
C PHE A 420 -12.79 15.22 13.51
N TYR A 421 -13.48 15.91 12.60
CA TYR A 421 -12.92 17.00 11.80
C TYR A 421 -12.50 18.20 12.66
N SER A 422 -13.31 18.62 13.63
CA SER A 422 -13.01 19.79 14.46
C SER A 422 -11.84 19.58 15.42
N ILE A 423 -11.63 18.37 15.94
CA ILE A 423 -10.53 18.11 16.89
C ILE A 423 -9.20 17.93 16.18
N ILE A 424 -9.16 17.29 15.01
CA ILE A 424 -7.95 17.32 14.18
C ILE A 424 -7.64 18.77 13.81
N PHE A 425 -8.65 19.58 13.44
CA PHE A 425 -8.45 21.00 13.14
C PHE A 425 -7.91 21.81 14.34
N LEU A 426 -8.40 21.57 15.55
CA LEU A 426 -7.89 22.17 16.81
C LEU A 426 -6.48 21.70 17.17
N CYS A 427 -6.16 20.41 16.96
CA CYS A 427 -4.82 19.84 17.12
C CYS A 427 -3.81 20.49 16.16
N TYR A 428 -4.19 20.71 14.90
CA TYR A 428 -3.32 21.33 13.89
C TYR A 428 -3.12 22.84 14.10
N THR A 429 -4.14 23.53 14.63
CA THR A 429 -4.00 24.94 14.99
C THR A 429 -3.02 25.12 16.16
N CYS A 430 -2.95 24.16 17.09
CA CYS A 430 -1.94 24.16 18.17
C CYS A 430 -0.53 23.83 17.68
N TYR A 431 -0.37 22.89 16.72
CA TYR A 431 0.93 22.63 16.07
C TYR A 431 1.49 23.91 15.42
N ARG A 432 0.63 24.71 14.77
CA ARG A 432 1.00 25.99 14.15
C ARG A 432 1.54 27.04 15.13
N LEU A 433 1.09 27.05 16.39
CA LEU A 433 1.63 27.97 17.40
C LEU A 433 3.00 27.52 17.93
N SER A 434 3.31 26.22 17.90
CA SER A 434 4.55 25.67 18.45
C SER A 434 5.73 25.71 17.49
N THR A 435 5.52 25.81 16.16
CA THR A 435 6.62 25.96 15.19
C THR A 435 7.03 27.42 14.96
N LEU A 436 6.27 28.37 15.52
CA LEU A 436 6.51 29.81 15.48
C LEU A 436 7.16 30.34 16.78
N LEU A 437 7.32 29.49 17.80
CA LEU A 437 8.03 29.71 19.06
C LEU A 437 9.21 28.75 19.15
#